data_AF-A0A349JBP5-F1
#
_entry.id   AF-A0A349JBP5-F1
#
_cell.length_a   1.000
_cell.length_b   1.000
_cell.length_c   1.000
_cell.angle_alpha   90.00
_cell.angle_beta   90.00
_cell.angle_gamma   90.00
#
_symmetry.space_group_name_H-M   'P 1'
#
loop_
_entity.id
_entity.type
_entity.pdbx_description
1 polymer ?
#
loop_
_entity_poly.entity_id
_entity_poly.type
_entity_poly.pdbx_seq_one_letter_code
_entity_poly.pdbx_strand_id
1 'polypeptide(L)'
;MRRLALPVLALLAGCSANGARVEPTAEESRLIAYLSRDPYVVIDSLDRDADGNLVVVTQQGDLQRRYLIAADDPARPDLRLRPLLDSSTLDTAPNEQPGGGPIPR
;
A
#
# COMPACT_ATOMS: atom_id res chain seq x y z
N MET A 1 -48.87 35.79 4.81
CA MET A 1 -47.59 36.21 4.20
C MET A 1 -46.50 35.24 4.64
N ARG A 2 -46.19 34.23 3.83
CA ARG A 2 -45.38 33.07 4.22
C ARG A 2 -43.93 33.31 3.78
N ARG A 3 -43.09 33.80 4.69
CA ARG A 3 -41.64 33.92 4.48
C ARG A 3 -41.03 32.52 4.62
N LEU A 4 -40.78 31.83 3.50
CA LEU A 4 -39.90 30.66 3.51
C LEU A 4 -38.47 31.16 3.30
N ALA A 5 -37.73 31.23 4.42
CA ALA A 5 -36.29 31.40 4.40
C ALA A 5 -35.62 30.08 4.02
N LEU A 6 -34.66 30.20 3.11
CA LEU A 6 -33.70 29.19 2.68
C LEU A 6 -33.02 28.49 3.87
N PRO A 7 -32.71 27.19 3.73
CA PRO A 7 -31.38 26.76 4.14
C PRO A 7 -30.74 25.91 3.02
N VAL A 8 -30.02 26.59 2.13
CA VAL A 8 -28.99 25.94 1.29
C VAL A 8 -27.69 26.06 2.08
N LEU A 9 -27.51 25.22 3.11
CA LEU A 9 -26.31 25.26 3.94
C LEU A 9 -26.06 23.92 4.66
N ALA A 10 -25.79 22.84 3.92
CA ALA A 10 -25.27 21.60 4.53
C ALA A 10 -24.62 20.61 3.53
N LEU A 11 -23.96 21.07 2.47
CA LEU A 11 -23.24 20.17 1.54
C LEU A 11 -21.72 20.15 1.72
N LEU A 12 -21.22 20.68 2.84
CA LEU A 12 -19.83 20.49 3.29
C LEU A 12 -19.73 19.30 4.24
N ALA A 13 -20.35 18.16 3.88
CA ALA A 13 -20.00 16.90 4.49
C ALA A 13 -18.62 16.54 3.97
N GLY A 14 -17.61 16.91 4.76
CA GLY A 14 -16.21 16.70 4.44
C GLY A 14 -15.95 15.26 4.03
N CYS A 15 -15.13 15.11 3.00
CA CYS A 15 -14.31 13.93 2.77
C CYS A 15 -13.51 13.66 4.06
N SER A 16 -14.12 12.91 4.98
CA SER A 16 -13.39 12.36 6.11
C SER A 16 -12.54 11.24 5.53
N ALA A 17 -11.27 11.56 5.27
CA ALA A 17 -10.20 10.60 5.01
C ALA A 17 -9.87 9.80 6.29
N ASN A 18 -10.90 9.31 6.99
CA ASN A 18 -10.75 8.27 7.97
C ASN A 18 -10.61 6.97 7.17
N GLY A 19 -9.36 6.62 6.86
CA GLY A 19 -9.01 5.32 6.30
C GLY A 19 -9.76 4.25 7.07
N ALA A 20 -10.63 3.52 6.37
CA ALA A 20 -11.37 2.42 6.96
C ALA A 20 -10.35 1.50 7.64
N ARG A 21 -10.53 1.25 8.93
CA ARG A 21 -9.66 0.34 9.68
C ARG A 21 -9.68 -1.00 8.95
N VAL A 22 -8.55 -1.36 8.34
CA VAL A 22 -8.43 -2.62 7.61
C VAL A 22 -8.41 -3.74 8.63
N GLU A 23 -9.45 -4.56 8.61
CA GLU A 23 -9.55 -5.75 9.46
C GLU A 23 -8.97 -6.96 8.70
N PRO A 24 -7.89 -7.60 9.19
CA PRO A 24 -7.35 -8.81 8.59
C PRO A 24 -8.28 -10.00 8.79
N THR A 25 -8.30 -10.89 7.81
CA THR A 25 -8.91 -12.21 7.95
C THR A 25 -8.15 -13.07 8.96
N ALA A 26 -8.74 -14.20 9.37
CA ALA A 26 -8.08 -15.13 10.28
C ALA A 26 -6.76 -15.70 9.72
N GLU A 27 -6.66 -15.87 8.41
CA GLU A 27 -5.45 -16.38 7.77
C GLU A 27 -4.37 -15.30 7.68
N GLU A 28 -4.73 -14.09 7.26
CA GLU A 28 -3.83 -12.94 7.26
C GLU A 28 -3.32 -12.63 8.67
N SER A 29 -4.18 -12.72 9.69
CA SER A 29 -3.80 -12.53 11.09
C SER A 29 -2.71 -13.52 11.54
N ARG A 30 -2.76 -14.76 11.06
CA ARG A 30 -1.69 -15.75 11.34
C ARG A 30 -0.37 -15.32 10.70
N LEU A 31 -0.40 -14.80 9.47
CA LEU A 31 0.78 -14.30 8.77
C LEU A 31 1.37 -13.05 9.42
N ILE A 32 0.51 -12.11 9.85
CA ILE A 32 0.94 -10.93 10.63
C ILE A 32 1.59 -11.37 11.95
N ALA A 33 1.03 -12.37 12.63
CA ALA A 33 1.61 -12.88 13.87
C ALA A 33 3.03 -13.44 13.70
N TYR A 34 3.44 -13.87 12.49
CA TYR A 34 4.84 -14.22 12.22
C TYR A 34 5.77 -13.01 12.21
N LEU A 35 5.32 -11.86 11.70
CA LEU A 35 6.10 -10.61 11.72
C LEU A 35 6.32 -10.10 13.14
N SER A 36 5.31 -10.22 14.00
CA SER A 36 5.36 -9.77 15.39
C SER A 36 6.04 -10.75 16.36
N ARG A 37 6.67 -11.83 15.85
CA ARG A 37 7.49 -12.72 16.70
C ARG A 37 8.78 -12.06 17.16
N ASP A 38 9.31 -11.13 16.38
CA ASP A 38 10.45 -10.31 16.77
C ASP A 38 9.93 -9.16 17.65
N PRO A 39 10.35 -9.06 18.93
CA PRO A 39 9.86 -8.03 19.85
C PRO A 39 10.25 -6.60 19.45
N TYR A 40 11.19 -6.43 18.52
CA TYR A 40 11.62 -5.13 18.02
C TYR A 40 10.86 -4.68 16.76
N VAL A 41 9.99 -5.53 16.22
CA VAL A 41 9.18 -5.23 15.04
C VAL A 41 7.78 -4.82 15.47
N VAL A 42 7.38 -3.61 15.10
CA VAL A 42 6.03 -3.09 15.32
C VAL A 42 5.28 -3.06 14.00
N ILE A 43 4.01 -3.47 14.00
CA ILE A 43 3.12 -3.23 12.85
C ILE A 43 2.68 -1.77 12.91
N ASP A 44 3.16 -0.97 11.95
CA ASP A 44 2.92 0.47 11.86
C ASP A 44 1.56 0.76 11.20
N SER A 45 1.28 0.10 10.07
CA SER A 45 -0.01 0.24 9.40
C SER A 45 -0.42 -1.01 8.60
N LEU A 46 -1.71 -1.08 8.33
CA LEU A 46 -2.36 -2.11 7.51
C LEU A 46 -3.19 -1.40 6.44
N ASP A 47 -3.01 -1.81 5.18
CA ASP A 47 -3.73 -1.22 4.05
C ASP A 47 -4.15 -2.31 3.05
N ARG A 48 -5.11 -2.00 2.18
CA ARG A 48 -5.47 -2.86 1.04
C ARG A 48 -4.95 -2.23 -0.24
N ASP A 49 -4.24 -3.01 -1.05
CA ASP A 49 -3.84 -2.54 -2.38
C ASP A 49 -5.03 -2.47 -3.34
N ALA A 50 -4.77 -2.04 -4.59
CA ALA A 50 -5.81 -1.91 -5.63
C ALA A 50 -6.47 -3.25 -5.99
N ASP A 51 -5.80 -4.37 -5.72
CA ASP A 51 -6.28 -5.72 -5.98
C ASP A 51 -6.96 -6.35 -4.74
N GLY A 52 -7.04 -5.61 -3.62
CA GLY A 52 -7.63 -6.05 -2.36
C GLY A 52 -6.72 -6.91 -1.49
N ASN A 53 -5.45 -7.07 -1.85
CA ASN A 53 -4.48 -7.80 -1.03
C ASN A 53 -4.05 -6.95 0.18
N LEU A 54 -3.65 -7.61 1.27
CA LEU A 54 -3.25 -6.93 2.48
C LEU A 54 -1.78 -6.50 2.40
N VAL A 55 -1.53 -5.20 2.55
CA VAL A 55 -0.20 -4.62 2.71
C VAL A 55 0.03 -4.32 4.18
N VAL A 56 1.14 -4.82 4.70
CA VAL A 56 1.55 -4.65 6.09
C VAL A 56 2.82 -3.81 6.12
N VAL A 57 2.78 -2.67 6.81
CA VAL A 57 3.96 -1.84 7.04
C VAL A 57 4.45 -2.10 8.44
N THR A 58 5.74 -2.41 8.56
CA THR A 58 6.40 -2.65 9.86
C THR A 58 7.50 -1.64 10.09
N GLN A 59 7.74 -1.32 11.36
CA GLN A 59 8.85 -0.47 11.81
C GLN A 59 9.75 -1.21 12.79
N GLN A 60 11.06 -1.06 12.61
CA GLN A 60 12.10 -1.54 13.53
C GLN A 60 13.17 -0.45 13.67
N GLY A 61 13.09 0.34 14.74
CA GLY A 61 13.88 1.57 14.87
C GLY A 61 13.53 2.56 13.75
N ASP A 62 14.53 3.00 13.00
CA ASP A 62 14.36 3.89 11.83
C ASP A 62 14.07 3.14 10.53
N LEU A 63 14.09 1.79 10.55
CA LEU A 63 13.86 0.98 9.37
C LEU A 63 12.36 0.70 9.20
N GLN A 64 11.80 1.14 8.08
CA GLN A 64 10.46 0.75 7.66
C GLN A 64 10.56 -0.32 6.57
N ARG A 65 9.69 -1.34 6.65
CA ARG A 65 9.57 -2.40 5.63
C ARG A 65 8.11 -2.62 5.31
N ARG A 66 7.84 -2.92 4.04
CA ARG A 66 6.50 -3.23 3.55
C ARG A 66 6.44 -4.71 3.17
N TYR A 67 5.33 -5.35 3.49
CA TYR A 67 5.05 -6.73 3.13
C TYR A 67 3.69 -6.81 2.45
N LEU A 68 3.59 -7.69 1.46
CA LEU A 68 2.35 -8.06 0.80
C LEU A 68 1.92 -9.44 1.27
N ILE A 69 0.68 -9.58 1.69
CA ILE A 69 0.01 -10.85 1.93
C ILE A 69 -0.95 -11.11 0.77
N ALA A 70 -0.59 -12.04 -0.10
CA ALA A 70 -1.35 -12.41 -1.28
C ALA A 70 -1.09 -13.88 -1.63
N ALA A 71 -1.94 -14.47 -2.47
CA ALA A 71 -1.64 -15.74 -3.11
C ALA A 71 -0.51 -15.58 -4.15
N ASP A 72 0.34 -16.59 -4.29
CA ASP A 72 1.39 -16.58 -5.33
C ASP A 72 0.83 -16.86 -6.73
N ASP A 73 -0.22 -17.67 -6.81
CA ASP A 73 -0.85 -18.12 -8.04
C ASP A 73 -2.37 -18.17 -7.83
N PRO A 74 -3.19 -17.61 -8.73
CA PRO A 74 -4.64 -17.77 -8.66
C PRO A 74 -5.11 -19.24 -8.58
N ALA A 75 -4.33 -20.18 -9.10
CA ALA A 75 -4.59 -21.62 -9.01
C ALA A 75 -4.19 -22.24 -7.66
N ARG A 76 -3.44 -21.52 -6.82
CA ARG A 76 -3.02 -21.95 -5.47
C ARG A 76 -3.40 -20.85 -4.47
N PRO A 77 -4.58 -20.94 -3.83
CA PRO A 77 -5.13 -19.85 -3.04
C PRO A 77 -4.42 -19.61 -1.70
N ASP A 78 -3.37 -20.36 -1.38
CA ASP A 78 -2.62 -20.23 -0.12
C ASP A 78 -1.96 -18.86 -0.03
N LEU A 79 -2.30 -18.11 1.02
CA LEU A 79 -1.73 -16.80 1.25
C LEU A 79 -0.27 -16.90 1.68
N ARG A 80 0.54 -15.99 1.17
CA ARG A 80 1.96 -15.89 1.47
C ARG A 80 2.36 -14.47 1.80
N LEU A 81 3.27 -14.36 2.77
CA LEU A 81 3.88 -13.11 3.17
C LEU A 81 5.15 -12.87 2.35
N ARG A 82 5.21 -11.74 1.63
CA ARG A 82 6.36 -11.38 0.78
C ARG A 82 6.82 -9.96 1.07
N PRO A 83 8.13 -9.70 1.19
CA PRO A 83 8.63 -8.33 1.28
C PRO A 83 8.38 -7.59 -0.04
N LEU A 84 7.87 -6.37 0.06
CA LEU A 84 7.82 -5.43 -1.06
C LEU A 84 9.14 -4.66 -1.07
N LEU A 85 9.88 -4.79 -2.16
CA LEU A 85 11.11 -4.03 -2.38
C LEU A 85 10.73 -2.74 -3.08
N ASP A 86 10.66 -1.64 -2.31
CA ASP A 86 10.33 -0.32 -2.85
C ASP A 86 11.46 0.23 -3.77
N SER A 87 12.67 -0.31 -3.64
CA SER A 87 13.80 0.00 -4.52
C SER A 87 13.98 -1.10 -5.58
N SER A 88 13.53 -0.83 -6.80
CA SER A 88 14.00 -1.55 -7.98
C SER A 88 15.03 -0.70 -8.69
N THR A 89 16.29 -1.12 -8.63
CA THR A 89 17.33 -0.57 -9.50
C THR A 89 17.29 -1.33 -10.82
N LEU A 90 16.87 -0.65 -11.88
CA LEU A 90 17.10 -1.15 -13.24
C LEU A 90 18.60 -1.02 -13.50
N ASP A 91 19.29 -2.15 -13.66
CA ASP A 91 20.66 -2.16 -14.13
C ASP A 91 20.72 -1.46 -15.48
N THR A 92 21.31 -0.27 -15.50
CA THR A 92 21.58 0.47 -16.73
C THR A 92 23.03 0.20 -17.10
N ALA A 93 23.24 -0.66 -18.10
CA ALA A 93 24.53 -0.75 -18.76
C ALA A 93 24.74 0.54 -19.60
N PRO A 94 25.96 1.08 -19.66
CA PRO A 94 26.28 2.13 -20.61
C PRO A 94 25.92 1.64 -22.02
N ASN A 95 25.02 2.34 -22.71
CA ASN A 95 24.81 2.10 -24.13
C ASN A 95 25.97 2.76 -24.88
N GLU A 96 26.84 1.96 -25.50
CA GLU A 96 27.95 2.44 -26.32
C GLU A 96 27.47 3.20 -27.57
N GLN A 97 26.18 3.07 -27.91
CA GLN A 97 25.60 3.71 -29.07
C GLN A 97 25.07 5.11 -28.70
N PRO A 98 25.60 6.19 -29.30
CA PRO A 98 25.06 7.53 -29.11
C PRO A 98 23.58 7.54 -29.51
N GLY A 99 22.73 8.10 -28.65
CA GLY A 99 21.31 8.27 -28.96
C GLY A 99 21.14 9.07 -30.26
N GLY A 100 20.28 8.58 -31.16
CA GLY A 100 19.98 9.20 -32.46
C GLY A 100 19.14 10.48 -32.36
N GLY A 101 19.57 11.41 -31.51
CA GLY A 101 18.92 12.72 -31.36
C GLY A 101 18.93 13.50 -32.69
N PRO A 102 18.00 14.45 -32.87
CA PRO A 102 17.92 15.23 -34.09
C PRO A 102 19.24 16.00 -34.32
N ILE A 103 19.79 15.86 -35.52
CA ILE A 103 20.99 16.61 -35.95
C ILE A 103 20.60 18.09 -35.99
N PRO A 104 21.22 18.98 -35.18
CA PRO A 104 20.97 20.41 -35.27
C PRO A 104 21.36 20.88 -36.67
N ARG A 105 20.45 21.59 -37.33
CA ARG A 105 20.71 22.26 -38.61
C ARG A 105 21.41 23.59 -38.39
#